data_AF-A0A2D4FJX6-F1
#
_entry.id   AF-A0A2D4FJX6-F1
#
_cell.length_a   1.000
_cell.length_b   1.000
_cell.length_c   1.000
_cell.angle_alpha   90.00
_cell.angle_beta   90.00
_cell.angle_gamma   90.00
#
_symmetry.space_group_name_H-M   'P 1'
#
loop_
_entity.id
_entity.type
_entity.pdbx_description
1 polymer ?
#
loop_
_entity_poly.entity_id
_entity_poly.type
_entity_poly.pdbx_seq_one_letter_code
_entity_poly.pdbx_strand_id
1 'polypeptide(L)'
;LNNKPVSLGQALEVVIQLQEKHVKDEQIEHWKKIVKTQEELKDLLNKMVNLKEKIKELHQQYKEASEVKPPRDITAEFLVKSKHRDLTALCKEYDELAETQVKLEEKLQELEANPPSDVYLSSRDRQILDWHFANLEFANATPLSTLSLKHWDQDDDFEFTGSHLTVRNGYSCVPVALAEGLDIKLNTAVRQVRYTASGCEVIAVNTRSTSQTFIYKCDAVLCTLPLGVLKQQPPAVQFVPPLPEWKTSAVQRMGFGNLNKVVLCFDRVFWDPSVNLFGHVGSTTASRGELFLFWNLYKAPILLALVAGEAAGIMENISDDVIVGRCLAILKGIFGSSAVPQPKETVVSRWRADPWARGSYSYVAAGSSGNDYDLMAQPITPGPAIPGAPQPIPRLFFAGEHTIRNYPATVHGALLSGLREAGRIADQFLGAMYTLPRQA
;
A
#
# COMPACT_ATOMS: atom_id res chain seq x y z
N LEU A 1 1.62 8.05 -16.04
CA LEU A 1 2.31 9.36 -16.20
C LEU A 1 3.48 9.17 -17.17
N ASN A 2 3.68 10.09 -18.11
CA ASN A 2 4.83 10.08 -19.04
C ASN A 2 5.00 8.73 -19.78
N ASN A 3 3.91 8.21 -20.35
CA ASN A 3 3.83 6.93 -21.05
C ASN A 3 4.21 5.68 -20.22
N LYS A 4 4.28 5.82 -18.88
CA LYS A 4 4.44 4.70 -17.95
C LYS A 4 3.14 4.43 -17.17
N PRO A 5 2.83 3.17 -16.86
CA PRO A 5 1.72 2.83 -15.97
C PRO A 5 1.96 3.44 -14.60
N VAL A 6 0.89 3.91 -13.95
CA VAL A 6 0.95 4.52 -12.61
C VAL A 6 0.90 3.41 -11.57
N SER A 7 1.76 3.49 -10.56
CA SER A 7 1.73 2.56 -9.43
C SER A 7 0.90 3.08 -8.26
N LEU A 8 0.50 2.17 -7.36
CA LEU A 8 -0.23 2.54 -6.15
C LEU A 8 0.56 3.53 -5.29
N GLY A 9 1.87 3.33 -5.14
CA GLY A 9 2.76 4.24 -4.42
C GLY A 9 2.76 5.66 -5.00
N GLN A 10 2.83 5.78 -6.33
CA GLN A 10 2.77 7.09 -7.00
C GLN A 10 1.43 7.80 -6.77
N ALA A 11 0.31 7.05 -6.79
CA ALA A 11 -1.01 7.63 -6.52
C ALA A 11 -1.13 8.12 -5.07
N LEU A 12 -0.64 7.34 -4.11
CA LEU A 12 -0.63 7.72 -2.68
C LEU A 12 0.20 8.98 -2.44
N GLU A 13 1.38 9.09 -3.08
CA GLU A 13 2.20 10.31 -3.01
C GLU A 13 1.46 11.54 -3.55
N VAL A 14 0.81 11.42 -4.71
CA VAL A 14 0.04 12.52 -5.30
C VAL A 14 -1.13 12.91 -4.40
N VAL A 15 -1.86 11.94 -3.84
CA VAL A 15 -2.98 12.22 -2.92
C VAL A 15 -2.48 12.96 -1.68
N ILE A 16 -1.41 12.50 -1.03
CA ILE A 16 -0.84 13.17 0.15
C ILE A 16 -0.42 14.60 -0.18
N GLN A 17 0.25 14.82 -1.31
CA GLN A 17 0.64 16.17 -1.76
C GLN A 17 -0.56 17.08 -2.00
N LEU A 18 -1.66 16.55 -2.55
CA LEU A 18 -2.90 17.31 -2.73
C LEU A 18 -3.56 17.67 -1.40
N GLN A 19 -3.50 16.79 -0.39
CA GLN A 19 -3.98 17.10 0.95
C GLN A 19 -3.12 18.17 1.64
N GLU A 20 -1.80 18.08 1.54
CA GLU A 20 -0.88 19.11 2.04
C GLU A 20 -1.10 20.45 1.36
N LYS A 21 -1.32 20.43 0.03
CA LYS A 21 -1.68 21.63 -0.73
C LYS A 21 -2.99 22.22 -0.22
N HIS A 22 -4.02 21.40 -0.02
CA HIS A 22 -5.32 21.86 0.45
C HIS A 22 -5.23 22.53 1.83
N VAL A 23 -4.44 21.99 2.76
CA VAL A 23 -4.18 22.63 4.06
C VAL A 23 -3.57 24.03 3.88
N LYS A 24 -2.62 24.19 2.96
CA LYS A 24 -2.03 25.51 2.65
C LYS A 24 -3.03 26.46 2.01
N ASP A 25 -3.88 25.96 1.12
CA ASP A 25 -4.93 26.75 0.48
C ASP A 25 -5.93 27.28 1.53
N GLU A 26 -6.35 26.45 2.49
CA GLU A 26 -7.21 26.85 3.62
C GLU A 26 -6.56 27.91 4.51
N GLN A 27 -5.27 27.75 4.83
CA GLN A 27 -4.51 28.76 5.57
C GLN A 27 -4.48 30.10 4.83
N ILE A 28 -4.17 30.08 3.53
CA ILE A 28 -4.14 31.29 2.70
C ILE A 28 -5.52 31.96 2.66
N GLU A 29 -6.60 31.19 2.50
CA GLU A 29 -7.95 31.73 2.49
C GLU A 29 -8.33 32.35 3.84
N HIS A 30 -7.99 31.67 4.95
CA HIS A 30 -8.23 32.17 6.29
C HIS A 30 -7.52 33.51 6.55
N TRP A 31 -6.21 33.60 6.28
CA TRP A 31 -5.47 34.84 6.48
C TRP A 31 -5.93 35.97 5.55
N LYS A 32 -6.38 35.65 4.33
CA LYS A 32 -7.02 36.64 3.44
C LYS A 32 -8.31 37.22 4.04
N LYS A 33 -9.13 36.42 4.73
CA LYS A 33 -10.34 36.90 5.42
C LYS A 33 -9.98 37.85 6.56
N ILE A 34 -8.90 37.57 7.29
CA ILE A 34 -8.39 38.48 8.34
C ILE A 34 -7.91 39.78 7.71
N VAL A 35 -7.04 39.75 6.71
CA VAL A 35 -6.52 40.96 6.05
C VAL A 35 -7.65 41.81 5.47
N LYS A 36 -8.64 41.19 4.81
CA LYS A 36 -9.82 41.90 4.32
C LYS A 36 -10.57 42.61 5.45
N THR A 37 -10.78 41.93 6.59
CA THR A 37 -11.46 42.51 7.75
C THR A 37 -10.63 43.65 8.38
N GLN A 38 -9.30 43.51 8.41
CA GLN A 38 -8.39 44.57 8.86
C GLN A 38 -8.38 45.79 7.92
N GLU A 39 -8.49 45.58 6.61
CA GLU A 39 -8.63 46.68 5.63
C GLU A 39 -9.96 47.42 5.82
N GLU A 40 -11.07 46.69 5.99
CA GLU A 40 -12.38 47.28 6.34
C GLU A 40 -12.31 48.11 7.63
N LEU A 41 -11.62 47.59 8.66
CA LEU A 41 -11.41 48.29 9.94
C LEU A 41 -10.51 49.52 9.78
N LYS A 42 -9.42 49.42 9.01
CA LYS A 42 -8.52 50.55 8.73
C LYS A 42 -9.27 51.70 8.05
N ASP A 43 -10.10 51.40 7.05
CA ASP A 43 -10.90 52.41 6.36
C ASP A 43 -11.95 53.03 7.28
N LEU A 44 -12.57 52.24 8.16
CA LEU A 44 -13.47 52.72 9.19
C LEU A 44 -12.77 53.68 10.17
N LEU A 45 -11.62 53.28 10.70
CA LEU A 45 -10.83 54.10 11.64
C LEU A 45 -10.39 55.42 11.00
N ASN A 46 -9.97 55.41 9.73
CA ASN A 46 -9.64 56.63 8.99
C ASN A 46 -10.86 57.58 8.89
N LYS A 47 -12.06 57.05 8.64
CA LYS A 47 -13.30 57.85 8.64
C LYS A 47 -13.59 58.44 10.02
N MET A 48 -13.48 57.63 11.08
CA MET A 48 -13.71 58.06 12.45
C MET A 48 -12.73 59.16 12.89
N VAL A 49 -11.44 59.03 12.57
CA VAL A 49 -10.42 60.06 12.86
C VAL A 49 -10.78 61.39 12.18
N ASN A 50 -11.12 61.36 10.90
CA ASN A 50 -11.52 62.56 10.16
C ASN A 50 -12.82 63.19 10.73
N LEU A 51 -13.79 62.36 11.09
CA LEU A 51 -15.06 62.82 11.67
C LEU A 51 -14.85 63.42 13.07
N LYS A 52 -13.95 62.85 13.88
CA LYS A 52 -13.57 63.37 15.19
C LYS A 52 -12.95 64.76 15.10
N GLU A 53 -12.08 65.01 14.13
CA GLU A 53 -11.52 66.35 13.91
C GLU A 53 -12.61 67.36 13.50
N LYS A 54 -13.57 66.97 12.65
CA LYS A 54 -14.73 67.82 12.32
C LYS A 54 -15.60 68.12 13.54
N ILE A 55 -15.88 67.12 14.38
CA ILE A 55 -16.63 67.28 15.64
C ILE A 55 -15.91 68.26 16.56
N LYS A 56 -14.58 68.12 16.70
CA LYS A 56 -13.74 69.00 17.52
C LYS A 56 -13.81 70.46 17.04
N GLU A 57 -13.66 70.70 15.74
CA GLU A 57 -13.78 72.04 15.15
C GLU A 57 -15.19 72.63 15.36
N LEU A 58 -16.23 71.83 15.08
CA LEU A 58 -17.62 72.27 15.17
C LEU A 58 -18.05 72.52 16.63
N HIS A 59 -17.51 71.75 17.58
CA HIS A 59 -17.71 71.99 19.01
C HIS A 59 -17.08 73.32 19.45
N GLN A 60 -15.89 73.64 18.96
CA GLN A 60 -15.24 74.92 19.23
C GLN A 60 -16.09 76.09 18.69
N GLN A 61 -16.60 75.98 17.45
CA GLN A 61 -17.50 76.99 16.85
C GLN A 61 -18.81 77.12 17.63
N TYR A 62 -19.40 76.02 18.09
CA TYR A 62 -20.60 76.03 18.94
C TYR A 62 -20.33 76.75 20.28
N LYS A 63 -19.16 76.50 20.89
CA LYS A 63 -18.77 77.11 22.16
C LYS A 63 -18.62 78.62 22.01
N GLU A 64 -17.91 79.07 20.98
CA GLU A 64 -17.75 80.50 20.64
C GLU A 64 -19.10 81.17 20.39
N ALA A 65 -19.99 80.54 19.61
CA ALA A 65 -21.34 81.04 19.39
C ALA A 65 -22.14 81.12 20.69
N SER A 66 -21.94 80.19 21.62
CA SER A 66 -22.65 80.11 22.91
C SER A 66 -22.17 81.15 23.93
N GLU A 67 -20.94 81.65 23.81
CA GLU A 67 -20.35 82.66 24.72
C GLU A 67 -21.00 84.06 24.60
N VAL A 68 -21.64 84.37 23.47
CA VAL A 68 -22.35 85.65 23.23
C VAL A 68 -23.56 85.78 24.17
N LYS A 69 -23.44 86.34 25.37
CA LYS A 69 -24.54 86.27 26.38
C LYS A 69 -25.90 86.85 25.92
N PRO A 70 -27.04 86.30 26.40
CA PRO A 70 -28.37 86.87 26.14
C PRO A 70 -28.56 88.27 26.76
N PRO A 71 -29.42 89.13 26.19
CA PRO A 71 -30.22 88.92 24.98
C PRO A 71 -29.40 89.05 23.69
N ARG A 72 -29.65 88.17 22.71
CA ARG A 72 -28.98 88.12 21.39
C ARG A 72 -30.01 88.28 20.28
N ASP A 73 -29.59 88.72 19.09
CA ASP A 73 -30.48 88.75 17.92
C ASP A 73 -30.81 87.34 17.40
N ILE A 74 -31.81 87.25 16.51
CA ILE A 74 -32.29 85.96 15.99
C ILE A 74 -31.23 85.22 15.17
N THR A 75 -30.27 85.92 14.57
CA THR A 75 -29.18 85.31 13.81
C THR A 75 -28.15 84.64 14.72
N ALA A 76 -27.83 85.26 15.86
CA ALA A 76 -26.97 84.68 16.89
C ALA A 76 -27.63 83.47 17.56
N GLU A 77 -28.94 83.54 17.84
CA GLU A 77 -29.70 82.39 18.37
C GLU A 77 -29.77 81.24 17.35
N PHE A 78 -30.01 81.55 16.07
CA PHE A 78 -29.98 80.57 14.99
C PHE A 78 -28.61 79.90 14.86
N LEU A 79 -27.52 80.64 14.97
CA LEU A 79 -26.16 80.09 14.87
C LEU A 79 -25.89 79.06 15.97
N VAL A 80 -26.26 79.34 17.22
CA VAL A 80 -26.14 78.39 18.34
C VAL A 80 -26.96 77.12 18.07
N LYS A 81 -28.23 77.26 17.67
CA LYS A 81 -29.12 76.13 17.40
C LYS A 81 -28.66 75.30 16.20
N SER A 82 -28.19 75.96 15.13
CA SER A 82 -27.67 75.34 13.92
C SER A 82 -26.42 74.52 14.21
N LYS A 83 -25.43 75.11 14.90
CA LYS A 83 -24.20 74.40 15.30
C LYS A 83 -24.48 73.26 16.28
N HIS A 84 -25.44 73.43 17.19
CA HIS A 84 -25.87 72.33 18.06
C HIS A 84 -26.48 71.17 17.26
N ARG A 85 -27.37 71.44 16.30
CA ARG A 85 -27.94 70.41 15.42
C ARG A 85 -26.85 69.67 14.66
N ASP A 86 -25.95 70.41 14.01
CA ASP A 86 -24.87 69.84 13.20
C ASP A 86 -23.92 68.99 14.05
N LEU A 87 -23.58 69.47 15.25
CA LEU A 87 -22.75 68.72 16.19
C LEU A 87 -23.42 67.42 16.62
N THR A 88 -24.70 67.47 16.98
CA THR A 88 -25.47 66.27 17.35
C THR A 88 -25.54 65.27 16.19
N ALA A 89 -25.69 65.75 14.95
CA ALA A 89 -25.72 64.89 13.77
C ALA A 89 -24.37 64.17 13.54
N LEU A 90 -23.25 64.90 13.63
CA LEU A 90 -21.91 64.29 13.49
C LEU A 90 -21.58 63.34 14.65
N CYS A 91 -21.98 63.66 15.88
CA CYS A 91 -21.82 62.74 17.01
C CYS A 91 -22.58 61.44 16.79
N LYS A 92 -23.82 61.51 16.28
CA LYS A 92 -24.60 60.31 15.94
C LYS A 92 -23.92 59.47 14.85
N GLU A 93 -23.41 60.10 13.80
CA GLU A 93 -22.64 59.41 12.76
C GLU A 93 -21.39 58.74 13.33
N TYR A 94 -20.71 59.39 14.28
CA TYR A 94 -19.55 58.81 14.96
C TYR A 94 -19.93 57.59 15.81
N ASP A 95 -21.04 57.65 16.54
CA ASP A 95 -21.54 56.53 17.34
C ASP A 95 -21.88 55.31 16.47
N GLU A 96 -22.50 55.51 15.30
CA GLU A 96 -22.80 54.45 14.33
C GLU A 96 -21.51 53.80 13.76
N LEU A 97 -20.46 54.60 13.51
CA LEU A 97 -19.15 54.08 13.12
C LEU A 97 -18.48 53.31 14.27
N ALA A 98 -18.60 53.77 15.51
CA ALA A 98 -18.05 53.08 16.68
C ALA A 98 -18.74 51.73 16.93
N GLU A 99 -20.07 51.62 16.74
CA GLU A 99 -20.76 50.33 16.78
C GLU A 99 -20.26 49.37 15.69
N THR A 100 -19.96 49.89 14.51
CA THR A 100 -19.39 49.10 13.41
C THR A 100 -17.96 48.65 13.73
N GLN A 101 -17.17 49.48 14.42
CA GLN A 101 -15.82 49.16 14.85
C GLN A 101 -15.82 47.94 15.77
N VAL A 102 -16.68 47.93 16.79
CA VAL A 102 -16.80 46.81 17.73
C VAL A 102 -17.12 45.50 17.00
N LYS A 103 -18.05 45.53 16.04
CA LYS A 103 -18.41 44.34 15.24
C LYS A 103 -17.25 43.81 14.41
N LEU A 104 -16.44 44.70 13.81
CA LEU A 104 -15.27 44.29 13.04
C LEU A 104 -14.16 43.75 13.94
N GLU A 105 -13.96 44.33 15.13
CA GLU A 105 -13.00 43.85 16.13
C GLU A 105 -13.39 42.47 16.68
N GLU A 106 -14.68 42.25 17.00
CA GLU A 106 -15.21 40.95 17.42
C GLU A 106 -15.01 39.88 16.33
N LYS A 107 -15.31 40.22 15.07
CA LYS A 107 -15.08 39.34 13.92
C LYS A 107 -13.59 39.03 13.73
N LEU A 108 -12.71 39.99 13.99
CA LEU A 108 -11.26 39.77 13.93
C LEU A 108 -10.82 38.75 14.99
N GLN A 109 -11.29 38.93 16.23
CA GLN A 109 -11.01 38.02 17.34
C GLN A 109 -11.54 36.61 17.06
N GLU A 110 -12.73 36.50 16.48
CA GLU A 110 -13.31 35.22 16.08
C GLU A 110 -12.42 34.50 15.05
N LEU A 111 -11.95 35.21 14.02
CA LEU A 111 -11.06 34.64 13.01
C LEU A 111 -9.72 34.24 13.62
N GLU A 112 -9.09 35.11 14.40
CA GLU A 112 -7.80 34.83 15.05
C GLU A 112 -7.85 33.68 16.06
N ALA A 113 -9.00 33.46 16.70
CA ALA A 113 -9.20 32.35 17.65
C ALA A 113 -9.45 30.99 16.97
N ASN A 114 -9.79 30.97 15.67
CA ASN A 114 -10.16 29.77 14.94
C ASN A 114 -9.30 29.54 13.68
N PRO A 115 -7.96 29.39 13.82
CA PRO A 115 -7.11 29.08 12.68
C PRO A 115 -7.41 27.67 12.13
N PRO A 116 -7.26 27.45 10.81
CA PRO A 116 -7.35 26.12 10.23
C PRO A 116 -6.17 25.24 10.69
N SER A 117 -6.20 23.96 10.32
CA SER A 117 -5.11 23.02 10.59
C SER A 117 -3.75 23.57 10.14
N ASP A 118 -2.72 23.42 10.98
CA ASP A 118 -1.36 23.88 10.69
C ASP A 118 -0.62 22.95 9.71
N VAL A 119 -0.82 21.64 9.87
CA VAL A 119 -0.22 20.60 9.03
C VAL A 119 -1.26 19.55 8.66
N TYR A 120 -1.05 18.86 7.54
CA TYR A 120 -1.84 17.68 7.19
C TYR A 120 -1.46 16.48 8.07
N LEU A 121 -0.16 16.19 8.18
CA LEU A 121 0.40 15.14 9.03
C LEU A 121 1.65 15.66 9.73
N SER A 122 1.76 15.45 11.05
CA SER A 122 3.03 15.64 11.75
C SER A 122 4.02 14.53 11.39
N SER A 123 5.29 14.68 11.77
CA SER A 123 6.30 13.63 11.56
C SER A 123 5.92 12.31 12.25
N ARG A 124 5.27 12.38 13.42
CA ARG A 124 4.82 11.19 14.16
C ARG A 124 3.63 10.52 13.47
N ASP A 125 2.69 11.31 12.96
CA ASP A 125 1.54 10.78 12.20
C ASP A 125 2.02 10.12 10.91
N ARG A 126 2.99 10.73 10.23
CA ARG A 126 3.59 10.18 9.02
C ARG A 126 4.29 8.84 9.28
N GLN A 127 5.03 8.70 10.37
CA GLN A 127 5.67 7.44 10.74
C GLN A 127 4.64 6.32 11.01
N ILE A 128 3.54 6.64 11.69
CA ILE A 128 2.45 5.68 11.93
C ILE A 128 1.74 5.33 10.63
N LEU A 129 1.52 6.29 9.74
CA LEU A 129 0.97 6.03 8.40
C LEU A 129 1.91 5.13 7.58
N ASP A 130 3.23 5.34 7.66
CA ASP A 130 4.22 4.49 7.01
C ASP A 130 4.17 3.04 7.55
N TRP A 131 3.80 2.82 8.81
CA TRP A 131 3.55 1.46 9.31
C TRP A 131 2.35 0.79 8.62
N HIS A 132 1.27 1.54 8.35
CA HIS A 132 0.14 1.03 7.56
C HIS A 132 0.53 0.74 6.11
N PHE A 133 1.38 1.57 5.50
CA PHE A 133 1.94 1.27 4.19
C PHE A 133 2.82 0.02 4.21
N ALA A 134 3.66 -0.16 5.23
CA ALA A 134 4.45 -1.38 5.41
C ALA A 134 3.56 -2.63 5.53
N ASN A 135 2.43 -2.52 6.21
CA ASN A 135 1.46 -3.61 6.32
C ASN A 135 0.81 -3.96 4.97
N LEU A 136 0.55 -2.96 4.12
CA LEU A 136 0.07 -3.18 2.77
C LEU A 136 1.15 -3.79 1.85
N GLU A 137 2.40 -3.37 2.01
CA GLU A 137 3.56 -3.99 1.33
C GLU A 137 3.80 -5.43 1.78
N PHE A 138 3.51 -5.74 3.05
CA PHE A 138 3.54 -7.09 3.58
C PHE A 138 2.50 -7.97 2.91
N ALA A 139 1.23 -7.53 2.86
CA ALA A 139 0.14 -8.29 2.26
C ALA A 139 0.45 -8.63 0.79
N ASN A 140 0.92 -7.64 0.02
CA ASN A 140 1.24 -7.78 -1.39
C ASN A 140 2.66 -8.31 -1.67
N ALA A 141 3.46 -8.53 -0.63
CA ALA A 141 4.88 -8.90 -0.70
C ALA A 141 5.73 -8.05 -1.64
N THR A 142 5.44 -6.76 -1.78
CA THR A 142 6.18 -5.91 -2.72
C THR A 142 6.08 -4.43 -2.32
N PRO A 143 7.08 -3.59 -2.66
CA PRO A 143 6.96 -2.16 -2.48
C PRO A 143 5.74 -1.59 -3.23
N LEU A 144 5.04 -0.62 -2.63
CA LEU A 144 3.84 -0.01 -3.24
C LEU A 144 4.14 0.68 -4.58
N SER A 145 5.39 1.10 -4.78
CA SER A 145 5.91 1.68 -6.02
C SER A 145 5.81 0.73 -7.23
N THR A 146 5.63 -0.57 -6.99
CA THR A 146 5.57 -1.61 -8.04
C THR A 146 4.16 -2.11 -8.36
N LEU A 147 3.21 -1.92 -7.45
CA LEU A 147 1.82 -2.38 -7.60
C LEU A 147 1.08 -1.57 -8.66
N SER A 148 0.28 -2.24 -9.49
CA SER A 148 -0.59 -1.59 -10.47
C SER A 148 -1.69 -0.80 -9.77
N LEU A 149 -1.76 0.52 -9.97
CA LEU A 149 -2.82 1.34 -9.38
C LEU A 149 -4.23 0.81 -9.71
N LYS A 150 -4.43 0.33 -10.95
CA LYS A 150 -5.75 -0.06 -11.45
C LYS A 150 -6.16 -1.48 -11.06
N HIS A 151 -5.21 -2.35 -10.72
CA HIS A 151 -5.44 -3.80 -10.71
C HIS A 151 -4.81 -4.52 -9.51
N TRP A 152 -4.24 -3.81 -8.54
CA TRP A 152 -3.58 -4.45 -7.40
C TRP A 152 -4.56 -5.23 -6.51
N ASP A 153 -5.81 -4.78 -6.45
CA ASP A 153 -6.95 -5.26 -5.64
C ASP A 153 -7.99 -6.02 -6.49
N GLN A 154 -7.60 -6.52 -7.67
CA GLN A 154 -8.54 -7.17 -8.61
C GLN A 154 -9.12 -8.50 -8.13
N ASP A 155 -8.57 -9.09 -7.07
CA ASP A 155 -9.03 -10.31 -6.43
C ASP A 155 -9.85 -10.08 -5.14
N ASP A 156 -10.01 -8.83 -4.69
CA ASP A 156 -10.76 -8.48 -3.47
C ASP A 156 -12.24 -8.93 -3.55
N ASP A 157 -12.85 -8.86 -4.73
CA ASP A 157 -14.24 -9.30 -4.97
C ASP A 157 -14.47 -10.81 -4.69
N PHE A 158 -13.40 -11.59 -4.54
CA PHE A 158 -13.43 -13.03 -4.31
C PHE A 158 -12.96 -13.43 -2.90
N GLU A 159 -12.81 -12.48 -1.98
CA GLU A 159 -12.43 -12.78 -0.60
C GLU A 159 -13.38 -13.82 0.05
N PHE A 160 -12.81 -14.78 0.77
CA PHE A 160 -13.62 -15.73 1.53
C PHE A 160 -14.25 -15.07 2.76
N THR A 161 -15.48 -15.45 3.06
CA THR A 161 -16.14 -14.99 4.30
C THR A 161 -15.56 -15.66 5.54
N GLY A 162 -15.58 -14.94 6.67
CA GLY A 162 -15.16 -15.45 7.97
C GLY A 162 -13.79 -14.92 8.41
N SER A 163 -13.41 -15.25 9.65
CA SER A 163 -12.14 -14.79 10.21
C SER A 163 -10.95 -15.54 9.59
N HIS A 164 -9.82 -14.84 9.43
CA HIS A 164 -8.55 -15.49 9.08
C HIS A 164 -8.12 -16.46 10.18
N LEU A 165 -7.55 -17.60 9.78
CA LEU A 165 -7.13 -18.67 10.69
C LEU A 165 -5.65 -19.00 10.51
N THR A 166 -5.05 -19.58 11.55
CA THR A 166 -3.65 -20.02 11.53
C THR A 166 -3.55 -21.52 11.79
N VAL A 167 -2.69 -22.23 11.04
CA VAL A 167 -2.49 -23.67 11.22
C VAL A 167 -1.48 -23.92 12.34
N ARG A 168 -1.99 -24.09 13.56
CA ARG A 168 -1.19 -24.16 14.79
C ARG A 168 -0.20 -25.33 14.88
N ASN A 169 -0.44 -26.42 14.16
CA ASN A 169 0.46 -27.58 14.09
C ASN A 169 1.44 -27.53 12.90
N GLY A 170 1.56 -26.37 12.24
CA GLY A 170 2.42 -26.17 11.08
C GLY A 170 1.72 -26.54 9.78
N TYR A 171 1.76 -25.62 8.81
CA TYR A 171 0.99 -25.79 7.57
C TYR A 171 1.54 -26.90 6.66
N SER A 172 2.76 -27.41 6.94
CA SER A 172 3.35 -28.54 6.22
C SER A 172 2.57 -29.84 6.36
N CYS A 173 1.67 -29.97 7.36
CA CYS A 173 0.82 -31.14 7.52
C CYS A 173 -0.06 -31.41 6.28
N VAL A 174 -0.45 -30.35 5.56
CA VAL A 174 -1.28 -30.46 4.34
C VAL A 174 -0.51 -31.09 3.17
N PRO A 175 0.60 -30.51 2.67
CA PRO A 175 1.33 -31.12 1.55
C PRO A 175 1.93 -32.48 1.90
N VAL A 176 2.29 -32.75 3.17
CA VAL A 176 2.73 -34.09 3.59
C VAL A 176 1.61 -35.11 3.47
N ALA A 177 0.38 -34.76 3.89
CA ALA A 177 -0.78 -35.65 3.73
C ALA A 177 -1.15 -35.86 2.25
N LEU A 178 -1.15 -34.80 1.44
CA LEU A 178 -1.45 -34.90 0.00
C LEU A 178 -0.42 -35.71 -0.79
N ALA A 179 0.80 -35.85 -0.26
CA ALA A 179 1.86 -36.65 -0.88
C ALA A 179 1.69 -38.16 -0.68
N GLU A 180 0.80 -38.60 0.21
CA GLU A 180 0.56 -40.02 0.47
C GLU A 180 0.10 -40.75 -0.80
N GLY A 181 0.77 -41.86 -1.12
CA GLY A 181 0.45 -42.68 -2.30
C GLY A 181 0.93 -42.12 -3.65
N LEU A 182 1.58 -40.95 -3.68
CA LEU A 182 2.11 -40.36 -4.91
C LEU A 182 3.58 -40.76 -5.16
N ASP A 183 3.95 -40.90 -6.43
CA ASP A 183 5.34 -41.15 -6.82
C ASP A 183 6.14 -39.83 -6.92
N ILE A 184 6.75 -39.42 -5.81
CA ILE A 184 7.48 -38.15 -5.72
C ILE A 184 8.99 -38.38 -5.78
N LYS A 185 9.65 -37.77 -6.77
CA LYS A 185 11.12 -37.78 -6.89
C LYS A 185 11.73 -36.53 -6.25
N LEU A 186 11.98 -36.58 -4.94
CA LEU A 186 12.71 -35.52 -4.24
C LEU A 186 14.15 -35.38 -4.76
N ASN A 187 14.81 -34.25 -4.46
CA ASN A 187 16.20 -33.99 -4.85
C ASN A 187 16.47 -34.12 -6.36
N THR A 188 15.46 -33.84 -7.19
CA THR A 188 15.50 -34.00 -8.65
C THR A 188 15.20 -32.65 -9.30
N ALA A 189 16.24 -31.91 -9.64
CA ALA A 189 16.11 -30.59 -10.25
C ALA A 189 15.93 -30.73 -11.76
N VAL A 190 14.75 -30.37 -12.27
CA VAL A 190 14.51 -30.25 -13.70
C VAL A 190 15.46 -29.19 -14.27
N ARG A 191 16.08 -29.50 -15.41
CA ARG A 191 16.97 -28.60 -16.15
C ARG A 191 16.43 -28.27 -17.53
N GLN A 192 15.71 -29.21 -18.14
CA GLN A 192 15.17 -28.99 -19.46
C GLN A 192 13.83 -29.73 -19.65
N VAL A 193 12.88 -29.06 -20.29
CA VAL A 193 11.58 -29.61 -20.66
C VAL A 193 11.49 -29.62 -22.19
N ARG A 194 11.48 -30.82 -22.79
CA ARG A 194 11.27 -31.01 -24.22
C ARG A 194 9.81 -31.39 -24.48
N TYR A 195 9.13 -30.70 -25.39
CA TYR A 195 7.75 -31.02 -25.78
C TYR A 195 7.60 -30.99 -27.31
N THR A 196 7.09 -32.09 -27.88
CA THR A 196 6.94 -32.29 -29.32
C THR A 196 5.55 -32.83 -29.64
N ALA A 197 5.18 -32.90 -30.91
CA ALA A 197 3.87 -33.43 -31.32
C ALA A 197 3.61 -34.87 -30.82
N SER A 198 4.66 -35.69 -30.65
CA SER A 198 4.57 -37.10 -30.27
C SER A 198 4.74 -37.38 -28.77
N GLY A 199 5.10 -36.39 -27.96
CA GLY A 199 5.27 -36.57 -26.52
C GLY A 199 6.25 -35.58 -25.90
N CYS A 200 6.66 -35.85 -24.66
CA CYS A 200 7.55 -34.99 -23.90
C CYS A 200 8.72 -35.79 -23.29
N GLU A 201 9.85 -35.10 -23.09
CA GLU A 201 10.99 -35.60 -22.34
C GLU A 201 11.45 -34.54 -21.34
N VAL A 202 11.45 -34.88 -20.04
CA VAL A 202 11.95 -34.01 -18.97
C VAL A 202 13.33 -34.50 -18.54
N ILE A 203 14.31 -33.61 -18.64
CA ILE A 203 15.69 -33.86 -18.24
C ILE A 203 15.91 -33.20 -16.88
N ALA A 204 16.36 -34.00 -15.92
CA ALA A 204 16.61 -33.54 -14.55
C ALA A 204 17.94 -34.08 -14.03
N VAL A 205 18.45 -33.45 -12.96
CA VAL A 205 19.69 -33.87 -12.29
C VAL A 205 19.45 -34.05 -10.79
N ASN A 206 20.26 -34.90 -10.14
CA ASN A 206 20.26 -35.02 -8.69
C ASN A 206 20.83 -33.74 -8.05
N THR A 207 20.11 -33.12 -7.11
CA THR A 207 20.57 -31.89 -6.44
C THR A 207 21.81 -32.10 -5.58
N ARG A 208 22.05 -33.34 -5.12
CA ARG A 208 23.22 -33.71 -4.31
C ARG A 208 24.45 -34.01 -5.16
N SER A 209 24.25 -34.39 -6.42
CA SER A 209 25.31 -34.70 -7.38
C SER A 209 24.83 -34.41 -8.79
N THR A 210 25.17 -33.22 -9.29
CA THR A 210 24.61 -32.68 -10.54
C THR A 210 25.09 -33.41 -11.80
N SER A 211 26.03 -34.34 -11.68
CA SER A 211 26.49 -35.20 -12.77
C SER A 211 25.52 -36.36 -13.07
N GLN A 212 24.69 -36.74 -12.12
CA GLN A 212 23.68 -37.78 -12.34
C GLN A 212 22.45 -37.19 -13.04
N THR A 213 22.23 -37.64 -14.27
CA THR A 213 21.12 -37.17 -15.13
C THR A 213 20.02 -38.22 -15.22
N PHE A 214 18.77 -37.76 -15.18
CA PHE A 214 17.57 -38.56 -15.37
C PHE A 214 16.79 -38.04 -16.58
N ILE A 215 16.17 -38.97 -17.32
CA ILE A 215 15.28 -38.67 -18.44
C ILE A 215 13.92 -39.30 -18.13
N TYR A 216 12.88 -38.48 -18.11
CA TYR A 216 11.50 -38.93 -17.91
C TYR A 216 10.71 -38.69 -19.20
N LYS A 217 10.26 -39.77 -19.84
CA LYS A 217 9.39 -39.68 -21.02
C LYS A 217 7.92 -39.73 -20.58
N CYS A 218 7.09 -38.90 -21.17
CA CYS A 218 5.68 -38.79 -20.81
C CYS A 218 4.84 -38.20 -21.95
N ASP A 219 3.52 -38.37 -21.87
CA ASP A 219 2.59 -37.81 -22.84
C ASP A 219 2.33 -36.32 -22.63
N ALA A 220 2.38 -35.85 -21.39
CA ALA A 220 2.16 -34.45 -21.03
C ALA A 220 3.05 -34.05 -19.84
N VAL A 221 3.38 -32.76 -19.76
CA VAL A 221 4.11 -32.16 -18.64
C VAL A 221 3.22 -31.11 -17.99
N LEU A 222 3.01 -31.23 -16.68
CA LEU A 222 2.42 -30.16 -15.86
C LEU A 222 3.55 -29.37 -15.18
N CYS A 223 3.75 -28.13 -15.59
CA CYS A 223 4.72 -27.23 -15.00
C CYS A 223 4.09 -26.47 -13.82
N THR A 224 4.71 -26.59 -12.65
CA THR A 224 4.35 -25.86 -11.41
C THR A 224 5.52 -25.06 -10.84
N LEU A 225 6.55 -24.80 -11.66
CA LEU A 225 7.69 -23.97 -11.28
C LEU A 225 7.20 -22.59 -10.83
N PRO A 226 7.68 -22.04 -9.70
CA PRO A 226 7.30 -20.70 -9.29
C PRO A 226 7.63 -19.66 -10.36
N LEU A 227 6.83 -18.59 -10.43
CA LEU A 227 7.02 -17.51 -11.39
C LEU A 227 8.44 -16.90 -11.30
N GLY A 228 9.00 -16.78 -10.09
CA GLY A 228 10.38 -16.34 -9.89
C GLY A 228 11.42 -17.22 -10.58
N VAL A 229 11.20 -18.55 -10.65
CA VAL A 229 12.07 -19.48 -11.39
C VAL A 229 11.91 -19.29 -12.89
N LEU A 230 10.68 -19.10 -13.38
CA LEU A 230 10.39 -18.82 -14.80
C LEU A 230 10.98 -17.47 -15.26
N LYS A 231 11.14 -16.51 -14.34
CA LYS A 231 11.75 -15.20 -14.60
C LYS A 231 13.29 -15.20 -14.64
N GLN A 232 13.95 -16.28 -14.22
CA GLN A 232 15.42 -16.28 -14.13
C GLN A 232 16.10 -16.02 -15.48
N GLN A 233 17.14 -15.19 -15.44
CA GLN A 233 18.03 -14.90 -16.57
C GLN A 233 19.49 -14.98 -16.08
N PRO A 234 20.30 -15.94 -16.58
CA PRO A 234 19.94 -17.00 -17.53
C PRO A 234 18.93 -18.01 -16.93
N PRO A 235 18.16 -18.73 -17.76
CA PRO A 235 17.12 -19.66 -17.28
C PRO A 235 17.71 -20.84 -16.48
N ALA A 236 17.14 -21.12 -15.30
CA ALA A 236 17.45 -22.36 -14.57
C ALA A 236 16.86 -23.61 -15.23
N VAL A 237 15.73 -23.45 -15.94
CA VAL A 237 15.05 -24.49 -16.70
C VAL A 237 14.89 -24.01 -18.15
N GLN A 238 15.40 -24.80 -19.09
CA GLN A 238 15.28 -24.53 -20.51
C GLN A 238 14.05 -25.24 -21.10
N PHE A 239 13.24 -24.52 -21.87
CA PHE A 239 12.14 -25.10 -22.64
C PHE A 239 12.58 -25.32 -24.09
N VAL A 240 12.29 -26.51 -24.64
CA VAL A 240 12.63 -26.88 -26.01
C VAL A 240 11.42 -27.51 -26.73
N PRO A 241 10.85 -26.86 -27.75
CA PRO A 241 11.20 -25.51 -28.26
C PRO A 241 11.00 -24.40 -27.19
N PRO A 242 11.53 -23.19 -27.41
CA PRO A 242 11.30 -22.07 -26.50
C PRO A 242 9.80 -21.79 -26.29
N LEU A 243 9.45 -21.30 -25.10
CA LEU A 243 8.09 -20.81 -24.85
C LEU A 243 7.76 -19.65 -25.80
N PRO A 244 6.52 -19.56 -26.30
CA PRO A 244 6.11 -18.51 -27.21
C PRO A 244 6.11 -17.14 -26.52
N GLU A 245 6.26 -16.08 -27.31
CA GLU A 245 6.36 -14.70 -26.82
C GLU A 245 5.20 -14.29 -25.90
N TRP A 246 3.96 -14.66 -26.24
CA TRP A 246 2.82 -14.30 -25.40
C TRP A 246 2.92 -14.86 -23.98
N LYS A 247 3.60 -16.01 -23.79
CA LYS A 247 3.86 -16.62 -22.48
C LYS A 247 5.03 -15.93 -21.80
N THR A 248 6.16 -15.75 -22.49
CA THR A 248 7.35 -15.13 -21.90
C THR A 248 7.12 -13.65 -21.55
N SER A 249 6.36 -12.93 -22.36
CA SER A 249 5.95 -11.55 -22.09
C SER A 249 5.03 -11.44 -20.89
N ALA A 250 4.10 -12.40 -20.68
CA ALA A 250 3.30 -12.47 -19.46
C ALA A 250 4.19 -12.75 -18.22
N VAL A 251 5.11 -13.72 -18.32
CA VAL A 251 6.12 -14.00 -17.27
C VAL A 251 6.91 -12.75 -16.93
N GLN A 252 7.29 -11.92 -17.90
CA GLN A 252 8.03 -10.68 -17.66
C GLN A 252 7.19 -9.60 -16.98
N ARG A 253 5.97 -9.36 -17.47
CA ARG A 253 5.08 -8.30 -16.95
C ARG A 253 4.61 -8.55 -15.53
N MET A 254 4.26 -9.79 -15.19
CA MET A 254 3.76 -10.13 -13.84
C MET A 254 4.78 -9.81 -12.75
N GLY A 255 4.32 -9.39 -11.58
CA GLY A 255 5.18 -9.19 -10.42
C GLY A 255 5.48 -10.52 -9.72
N PHE A 256 6.67 -10.64 -9.13
CA PHE A 256 6.97 -11.73 -8.20
C PHE A 256 7.70 -11.16 -6.97
N GLY A 257 6.95 -11.05 -5.87
CA GLY A 257 7.30 -10.32 -4.66
C GLY A 257 8.35 -11.01 -3.79
N ASN A 258 8.61 -10.39 -2.65
CA ASN A 258 9.40 -10.95 -1.57
C ASN A 258 8.88 -10.47 -0.21
N LEU A 259 8.80 -11.40 0.75
CA LEU A 259 8.64 -11.10 2.17
C LEU A 259 9.40 -12.16 2.95
N ASN A 260 9.96 -11.78 4.09
CA ASN A 260 10.70 -12.71 4.94
C ASN A 260 10.19 -12.73 6.38
N LYS A 261 10.51 -13.82 7.08
CA LYS A 261 10.10 -14.10 8.45
C LYS A 261 11.33 -14.42 9.30
N VAL A 262 11.33 -13.93 10.53
CA VAL A 262 12.32 -14.25 11.55
C VAL A 262 11.61 -14.97 12.69
N VAL A 263 11.91 -16.25 12.87
CA VAL A 263 11.38 -17.07 13.97
C VAL A 263 12.31 -16.97 15.17
N LEU A 264 11.77 -16.63 16.32
CA LEU A 264 12.48 -16.47 17.59
C LEU A 264 11.85 -17.39 18.63
N CYS A 265 12.55 -18.48 18.98
CA CYS A 265 12.09 -19.42 19.99
C CYS A 265 12.73 -19.08 21.34
N PHE A 266 11.91 -18.79 22.35
CA PHE A 266 12.37 -18.48 23.71
C PHE A 266 12.12 -19.65 24.66
N ASP A 267 12.61 -19.56 25.90
CA ASP A 267 12.30 -20.51 26.97
C ASP A 267 11.09 -20.11 27.81
N ARG A 268 10.64 -18.85 27.71
CA ARG A 268 9.48 -18.30 28.42
C ARG A 268 8.79 -17.22 27.61
N VAL A 269 7.50 -17.02 27.89
CA VAL A 269 6.70 -15.90 27.36
C VAL A 269 6.99 -14.64 28.17
N PHE A 270 7.32 -13.54 27.50
CA PHE A 270 7.53 -12.21 28.12
C PHE A 270 6.64 -11.11 27.51
N TRP A 271 5.83 -11.45 26.52
CA TRP A 271 4.83 -10.59 25.88
C TRP A 271 3.43 -10.89 26.42
N ASP A 272 2.43 -10.11 26.02
CA ASP A 272 1.03 -10.35 26.35
C ASP A 272 0.49 -11.60 25.62
N PRO A 273 0.11 -12.69 26.31
CA PRO A 273 -0.41 -13.89 25.67
C PRO A 273 -1.76 -13.72 24.99
N SER A 274 -2.54 -12.70 25.35
CA SER A 274 -3.86 -12.40 24.77
C SER A 274 -3.76 -11.64 23.44
N VAL A 275 -2.60 -11.07 23.14
CA VAL A 275 -2.34 -10.30 21.93
C VAL A 275 -1.67 -11.21 20.89
N ASN A 276 -2.34 -11.42 19.75
CA ASN A 276 -1.79 -12.24 18.68
C ASN A 276 -0.75 -11.54 17.82
N LEU A 277 -0.79 -10.20 17.76
CA LEU A 277 0.14 -9.41 16.97
C LEU A 277 0.34 -8.01 17.56
N PHE A 278 1.56 -7.48 17.43
CA PHE A 278 1.88 -6.10 17.81
C PHE A 278 2.87 -5.48 16.82
N GLY A 279 2.72 -4.18 16.58
CA GLY A 279 3.51 -3.42 15.62
C GLY A 279 4.73 -2.73 16.24
N HIS A 280 5.73 -2.48 15.41
CA HIS A 280 6.87 -1.61 15.66
C HIS A 280 6.92 -0.55 14.56
N VAL A 281 6.76 0.72 14.94
CA VAL A 281 6.77 1.85 14.00
C VAL A 281 8.22 2.18 13.64
N GLY A 282 8.59 1.98 12.38
CA GLY A 282 9.92 2.31 11.87
C GLY A 282 10.20 3.81 11.93
N SER A 283 11.47 4.17 12.15
CA SER A 283 11.88 5.58 12.27
C SER A 283 11.87 6.35 10.95
N THR A 284 11.95 5.64 9.81
CA THR A 284 12.00 6.24 8.48
C THR A 284 11.08 5.49 7.50
N THR A 285 10.63 6.18 6.46
CA THR A 285 9.86 5.58 5.36
C THR A 285 10.64 4.45 4.67
N ALA A 286 11.96 4.58 4.52
CA ALA A 286 12.79 3.57 3.86
C ALA A 286 12.88 2.26 4.68
N SER A 287 12.89 2.36 6.01
CA SER A 287 12.97 1.22 6.93
C SER A 287 11.59 0.78 7.46
N ARG A 288 10.49 1.25 6.88
CA ARG A 288 9.13 1.02 7.42
C ARG A 288 8.73 -0.44 7.51
N GLY A 289 9.23 -1.28 6.60
CA GLY A 289 8.98 -2.72 6.55
C GLY A 289 10.00 -3.56 7.31
N GLU A 290 11.02 -2.96 7.93
CA GLU A 290 12.04 -3.68 8.68
C GLU A 290 11.51 -4.05 10.08
N LEU A 291 11.22 -5.34 10.30
CA LEU A 291 10.80 -5.87 11.61
C LEU A 291 9.58 -5.12 12.18
N PHE A 292 8.64 -4.76 11.30
CA PHE A 292 7.54 -3.84 11.60
C PHE A 292 6.37 -4.50 12.35
N LEU A 293 6.29 -5.83 12.33
CA LEU A 293 5.18 -6.60 12.89
C LEU A 293 5.69 -7.90 13.51
N PHE A 294 5.19 -8.20 14.71
CA PHE A 294 5.50 -9.42 15.46
C PHE A 294 4.23 -10.21 15.72
N TRP A 295 4.29 -11.53 15.54
CA TRP A 295 3.18 -12.45 15.73
C TRP A 295 3.43 -13.43 16.87
N ASN A 296 2.40 -13.65 17.68
CA ASN A 296 2.28 -14.64 18.74
C ASN A 296 1.07 -15.54 18.46
N LEU A 297 1.31 -16.65 17.74
CA LEU A 297 0.24 -17.50 17.20
C LEU A 297 0.36 -18.98 17.63
N TYR A 298 1.51 -19.36 18.18
CA TYR A 298 1.82 -20.72 18.59
C TYR A 298 1.61 -20.92 20.09
N LYS A 299 1.46 -22.19 20.51
CA LYS A 299 1.38 -22.53 21.94
C LYS A 299 2.72 -22.41 22.65
N ALA A 300 3.82 -22.70 21.93
CA ALA A 300 5.17 -22.54 22.42
C ALA A 300 5.57 -21.05 22.46
N PRO A 301 6.51 -20.64 23.31
CA PRO A 301 7.03 -19.26 23.40
C PRO A 301 7.82 -18.88 22.14
N ILE A 302 7.10 -18.59 21.05
CA ILE A 302 7.65 -18.23 19.76
C ILE A 302 7.08 -16.88 19.33
N LEU A 303 7.98 -15.93 19.05
CA LEU A 303 7.64 -14.74 18.29
C LEU A 303 8.10 -14.88 16.85
N LEU A 304 7.29 -14.38 15.93
CA LEU A 304 7.62 -14.34 14.51
C LEU A 304 7.61 -12.88 14.04
N ALA A 305 8.77 -12.35 13.67
CA ALA A 305 8.90 -11.00 13.14
C ALA A 305 8.83 -11.00 11.61
N LEU A 306 8.22 -9.96 11.04
CA LEU A 306 8.04 -9.82 9.59
C LEU A 306 8.97 -8.77 8.99
N VAL A 307 9.47 -9.07 7.80
CA VAL A 307 10.23 -8.13 6.96
C VAL A 307 9.51 -8.00 5.61
N ALA A 308 9.12 -6.77 5.27
CA ALA A 308 8.29 -6.46 4.11
C ALA A 308 8.82 -5.27 3.30
N GLY A 309 8.19 -5.01 2.14
CA GLY A 309 8.56 -3.90 1.26
C GLY A 309 10.02 -3.96 0.81
N GLU A 310 10.66 -2.79 0.68
CA GLU A 310 12.07 -2.68 0.26
C GLU A 310 13.03 -3.39 1.22
N ALA A 311 12.70 -3.41 2.53
CA ALA A 311 13.53 -4.05 3.55
C ALA A 311 13.67 -5.56 3.32
N ALA A 312 12.68 -6.22 2.71
CA ALA A 312 12.68 -7.68 2.52
C ALA A 312 13.88 -8.15 1.69
N GLY A 313 14.23 -7.45 0.61
CA GLY A 313 15.38 -7.79 -0.24
C GLY A 313 16.71 -7.37 0.39
N ILE A 314 16.76 -6.21 1.04
CA ILE A 314 17.98 -5.68 1.67
C ILE A 314 18.43 -6.58 2.82
N MET A 315 17.48 -7.02 3.66
CA MET A 315 17.76 -7.84 4.84
C MET A 315 18.27 -9.24 4.51
N GLU A 316 18.04 -9.77 3.31
CA GLU A 316 18.61 -11.09 2.92
C GLU A 316 20.15 -11.06 2.88
N ASN A 317 20.75 -9.88 2.65
CA ASN A 317 22.21 -9.70 2.60
C ASN A 317 22.86 -9.46 3.96
N ILE A 318 22.09 -9.54 5.05
CA ILE A 318 22.55 -9.33 6.42
C ILE A 318 22.58 -10.69 7.13
N SER A 319 23.56 -10.94 8.00
CA SER A 319 23.66 -12.20 8.76
C SER A 319 22.51 -12.36 9.76
N ASP A 320 22.18 -13.62 10.07
CA ASP A 320 21.13 -13.98 11.02
C ASP A 320 21.34 -13.31 12.38
N ASP A 321 22.56 -13.32 12.91
CA ASP A 321 22.91 -12.73 14.20
C ASP A 321 22.58 -11.24 14.28
N VAL A 322 22.83 -10.48 13.20
CA VAL A 322 22.53 -9.04 13.15
C VAL A 322 21.03 -8.82 13.08
N ILE A 323 20.30 -9.61 12.28
CA ILE A 323 18.84 -9.52 12.17
C ILE A 323 18.17 -9.83 13.51
N VAL A 324 18.59 -10.91 14.16
CA VAL A 324 18.13 -11.31 15.49
C VAL A 324 18.49 -10.23 16.52
N GLY A 325 19.71 -9.68 16.46
CA GLY A 325 20.13 -8.57 17.32
C GLY A 325 19.20 -7.36 17.21
N ARG A 326 18.78 -6.99 16.00
CA ARG A 326 17.79 -5.91 15.77
C ARG A 326 16.42 -6.26 16.33
N CYS A 327 15.94 -7.50 16.16
CA CYS A 327 14.70 -7.97 16.79
C CYS A 327 14.75 -7.79 18.32
N LEU A 328 15.84 -8.24 18.95
CA LEU A 328 15.99 -8.15 20.41
C LEU A 328 16.08 -6.70 20.87
N ALA A 329 16.72 -5.80 20.11
CA ALA A 329 16.77 -4.37 20.42
C ALA A 329 15.36 -3.75 20.44
N ILE A 330 14.54 -4.04 19.43
CA ILE A 330 13.14 -3.59 19.36
C ILE A 330 12.34 -4.13 20.54
N LEU A 331 12.40 -5.45 20.78
CA LEU A 331 11.65 -6.10 21.87
C LEU A 331 12.08 -5.57 23.25
N LYS A 332 13.37 -5.30 23.46
CA LYS A 332 13.87 -4.68 24.70
C LYS A 332 13.36 -3.26 24.88
N GLY A 333 13.17 -2.51 23.80
CA GLY A 333 12.55 -1.18 23.83
C GLY A 333 11.07 -1.20 24.23
N ILE A 334 10.34 -2.25 23.83
CA ILE A 334 8.90 -2.40 24.12
C ILE A 334 8.66 -3.00 25.51
N PHE A 335 9.34 -4.11 25.84
CA PHE A 335 9.06 -4.92 27.03
C PHE A 335 10.07 -4.71 28.17
N GLY A 336 11.10 -3.90 27.95
CA GLY A 336 12.17 -3.64 28.92
C GLY A 336 13.37 -4.58 28.78
N SER A 337 14.57 -4.03 29.04
CA SER A 337 15.85 -4.70 28.75
C SER A 337 16.09 -6.02 29.50
N SER A 338 15.55 -6.14 30.72
CA SER A 338 15.69 -7.31 31.60
C SER A 338 14.65 -8.40 31.34
N ALA A 339 13.51 -8.06 30.71
CA ALA A 339 12.43 -9.01 30.45
C ALA A 339 12.79 -9.98 29.31
N VAL A 340 13.43 -9.45 28.25
CA VAL A 340 13.73 -10.17 27.00
C VAL A 340 14.98 -11.05 27.15
N PRO A 341 14.84 -12.39 27.18
CA PRO A 341 15.97 -13.30 27.21
C PRO A 341 16.58 -13.50 25.81
N GLN A 342 17.70 -14.20 25.73
CA GLN A 342 18.22 -14.68 24.44
C GLN A 342 17.32 -15.80 23.88
N PRO A 343 17.05 -15.83 22.57
CA PRO A 343 16.36 -16.95 21.96
C PRO A 343 17.23 -18.20 22.04
N LYS A 344 16.58 -19.36 22.19
CA LYS A 344 17.23 -20.67 22.15
C LYS A 344 17.49 -21.13 20.72
N GLU A 345 16.55 -20.82 19.83
CA GLU A 345 16.62 -21.17 18.41
C GLU A 345 16.13 -19.99 17.57
N THR A 346 16.74 -19.80 16.41
CA THR A 346 16.40 -18.74 15.47
C THR A 346 16.43 -19.24 14.04
N VAL A 347 15.47 -18.79 13.22
CA VAL A 347 15.45 -19.08 11.78
C VAL A 347 15.07 -17.82 11.02
N VAL A 348 15.87 -17.46 10.02
CA VAL A 348 15.61 -16.34 9.12
C VAL A 348 15.35 -16.87 7.71
N SER A 349 14.17 -16.60 7.15
CA SER A 349 13.90 -16.94 5.75
C SER A 349 14.59 -15.98 4.78
N ARG A 350 14.96 -16.48 3.59
CA ARG A 350 15.49 -15.69 2.47
C ARG A 350 14.89 -16.18 1.15
N TRP A 351 13.62 -15.87 0.94
CA TRP A 351 12.83 -16.42 -0.17
C TRP A 351 13.32 -15.97 -1.55
N ARG A 352 13.90 -14.76 -1.67
CA ARG A 352 14.48 -14.32 -2.94
C ARG A 352 15.74 -15.09 -3.29
N ALA A 353 16.59 -15.38 -2.30
CA ALA A 353 17.81 -16.16 -2.47
C ALA A 353 17.54 -17.66 -2.75
N ASP A 354 16.40 -18.20 -2.31
CA ASP A 354 16.04 -19.61 -2.55
C ASP A 354 16.01 -19.92 -4.07
N PRO A 355 16.83 -20.87 -4.57
CA PRO A 355 16.86 -21.24 -5.98
C PRO A 355 15.60 -21.89 -6.52
N TRP A 356 14.76 -22.41 -5.66
CA TRP A 356 13.55 -23.13 -6.02
C TRP A 356 12.31 -22.23 -5.97
N ALA A 357 12.42 -21.03 -5.38
CA ALA A 357 11.33 -20.04 -5.30
C ALA A 357 11.65 -18.74 -6.04
N ARG A 358 12.80 -18.11 -5.75
CA ARG A 358 13.23 -16.78 -6.26
C ARG A 358 12.30 -15.63 -5.88
N GLY A 359 11.69 -15.71 -4.70
CA GLY A 359 10.73 -14.74 -4.18
C GLY A 359 9.65 -15.45 -3.38
N SER A 360 8.67 -14.69 -2.88
CA SER A 360 7.57 -15.23 -2.08
C SER A 360 6.41 -15.70 -2.97
N TYR A 361 5.73 -14.77 -3.64
CA TYR A 361 4.54 -15.03 -4.45
C TYR A 361 4.28 -13.89 -5.44
N SER A 362 3.39 -14.12 -6.41
CA SER A 362 3.06 -13.15 -7.44
C SER A 362 2.31 -11.91 -6.91
N TYR A 363 2.43 -10.80 -7.64
CA TYR A 363 1.63 -9.59 -7.43
C TYR A 363 1.29 -8.95 -8.79
N VAL A 364 0.26 -8.11 -8.83
CA VAL A 364 -0.13 -7.40 -10.06
C VAL A 364 0.74 -6.16 -10.24
N ALA A 365 1.83 -6.30 -10.98
CA ALA A 365 2.77 -5.20 -11.23
C ALA A 365 2.18 -4.11 -12.13
N ALA A 366 2.63 -2.86 -11.96
CA ALA A 366 2.28 -1.76 -12.85
C ALA A 366 2.66 -2.09 -14.30
N GLY A 367 1.66 -2.12 -15.20
CA GLY A 367 1.81 -2.56 -16.59
C GLY A 367 1.39 -4.02 -16.84
N SER A 368 1.03 -4.76 -15.80
CA SER A 368 0.35 -6.07 -15.85
C SER A 368 -1.13 -5.92 -15.48
N SER A 369 -1.88 -7.03 -15.55
CA SER A 369 -3.28 -7.13 -15.16
C SER A 369 -3.66 -8.58 -14.83
N GLY A 370 -4.87 -8.79 -14.31
CA GLY A 370 -5.43 -10.14 -14.10
C GLY A 370 -5.35 -11.07 -15.31
N ASN A 371 -5.40 -10.52 -16.52
CA ASN A 371 -5.32 -11.33 -17.75
C ASN A 371 -3.97 -12.03 -17.93
N ASP A 372 -2.88 -11.51 -17.34
CA ASP A 372 -1.59 -12.19 -17.41
C ASP A 372 -1.61 -13.52 -16.62
N TYR A 373 -2.41 -13.65 -15.56
CA TYR A 373 -2.64 -14.93 -14.87
C TYR A 373 -3.36 -15.94 -15.77
N ASP A 374 -4.33 -15.48 -16.55
CA ASP A 374 -5.05 -16.32 -17.52
C ASP A 374 -4.10 -16.78 -18.64
N LEU A 375 -3.25 -15.88 -19.15
CA LEU A 375 -2.19 -16.23 -20.08
C LEU A 375 -1.23 -17.26 -19.46
N MET A 376 -0.86 -17.10 -18.19
CA MET A 376 -0.03 -18.10 -17.50
C MET A 376 -0.70 -19.47 -17.39
N ALA A 377 -2.03 -19.54 -17.30
CA ALA A 377 -2.80 -20.79 -17.27
C ALA A 377 -2.97 -21.46 -18.63
N GLN A 378 -2.75 -20.77 -19.76
CA GLN A 378 -2.93 -21.36 -21.10
C GLN A 378 -1.87 -22.45 -21.38
N PRO A 379 -2.27 -23.65 -21.85
CA PRO A 379 -1.32 -24.70 -22.20
C PRO A 379 -0.58 -24.39 -23.51
N ILE A 380 0.53 -25.08 -23.76
CA ILE A 380 1.31 -24.97 -25.00
C ILE A 380 1.08 -26.21 -25.85
N THR A 381 0.70 -25.95 -27.09
CA THR A 381 0.60 -26.95 -28.15
C THR A 381 1.82 -26.83 -29.05
N PRO A 382 2.63 -27.89 -29.21
CA PRO A 382 3.75 -27.88 -30.14
C PRO A 382 3.26 -27.81 -31.59
N GLY A 383 4.14 -27.35 -32.49
CA GLY A 383 3.91 -27.45 -33.92
C GLY A 383 3.87 -28.91 -34.41
N PRO A 384 3.28 -29.17 -35.57
CA PRO A 384 3.25 -30.51 -36.15
C PRO A 384 4.66 -31.01 -36.46
N ALA A 385 4.93 -32.29 -36.22
CA ALA A 385 6.22 -32.90 -36.53
C ALA A 385 6.47 -33.02 -38.05
N ILE A 386 5.40 -33.20 -38.83
CA ILE A 386 5.43 -33.29 -40.29
C ILE A 386 4.64 -32.08 -40.83
N PRO A 387 5.21 -31.28 -41.75
CA PRO A 387 4.47 -30.20 -42.38
C PRO A 387 3.17 -30.70 -43.04
N GLY A 388 2.04 -30.08 -42.69
CA GLY A 388 0.72 -30.48 -43.19
C GLY A 388 0.02 -31.59 -42.38
N ALA A 389 0.64 -32.11 -41.33
CA ALA A 389 -0.04 -33.00 -40.38
C ALA A 389 -1.16 -32.25 -39.60
N PRO A 390 -2.17 -32.96 -39.08
CA PRO A 390 -3.22 -32.36 -38.26
C PRO A 390 -2.63 -31.66 -37.02
N GLN A 391 -3.39 -30.69 -36.51
CA GLN A 391 -3.02 -29.93 -35.32
C GLN A 391 -2.73 -30.88 -34.15
N PRO A 392 -1.53 -30.82 -33.54
CA PRO A 392 -1.21 -31.63 -32.37
C PRO A 392 -2.07 -31.27 -31.16
N ILE A 393 -2.12 -32.17 -30.19
CA ILE A 393 -2.73 -31.91 -28.88
C ILE A 393 -1.79 -31.08 -27.99
N PRO A 394 -2.31 -30.34 -26.99
CA PRO A 394 -1.49 -29.65 -26.01
C PRO A 394 -0.60 -30.63 -25.21
N ARG A 395 0.63 -30.22 -24.91
CA ARG A 395 1.64 -31.09 -24.27
C ARG A 395 2.24 -30.51 -22.99
N LEU A 396 2.30 -29.18 -22.87
CA LEU A 396 2.85 -28.51 -21.71
C LEU A 396 1.77 -27.64 -21.05
N PHE A 397 1.40 -27.99 -19.83
CA PHE A 397 0.36 -27.36 -19.02
C PHE A 397 0.99 -26.58 -17.87
N PHE A 398 0.26 -25.62 -17.31
CA PHE A 398 0.75 -24.75 -16.24
C PHE A 398 -0.26 -24.65 -15.10
N ALA A 399 0.20 -24.96 -13.89
CA ALA A 399 -0.51 -24.73 -12.64
C ALA A 399 0.41 -24.00 -11.65
N GLY A 400 -0.12 -23.68 -10.48
CA GLY A 400 0.55 -22.92 -9.43
C GLY A 400 -0.16 -21.59 -9.15
N GLU A 401 0.23 -20.95 -8.05
CA GLU A 401 -0.41 -19.72 -7.55
C GLU A 401 -0.48 -18.61 -8.61
N HIS A 402 0.55 -18.49 -9.45
CA HIS A 402 0.67 -17.48 -10.51
C HIS A 402 -0.15 -17.81 -11.78
N THR A 403 -1.04 -18.80 -11.74
CA THR A 403 -1.86 -19.24 -12.89
C THR A 403 -3.36 -19.16 -12.61
N ILE A 404 -3.79 -18.58 -11.48
CA ILE A 404 -5.21 -18.47 -11.14
C ILE A 404 -5.55 -17.03 -10.82
N ARG A 405 -6.37 -16.42 -11.69
CA ARG A 405 -6.63 -14.99 -11.66
C ARG A 405 -7.36 -14.51 -10.42
N ASN A 406 -8.31 -15.29 -9.92
CA ASN A 406 -9.20 -14.83 -8.84
C ASN A 406 -8.65 -15.16 -7.44
N TYR A 407 -7.60 -15.98 -7.35
CA TYR A 407 -7.01 -16.39 -6.07
C TYR A 407 -5.47 -16.48 -6.15
N PRO A 408 -4.77 -15.49 -6.73
CA PRO A 408 -3.31 -15.54 -6.86
C PRO A 408 -2.65 -15.53 -5.47
N ALA A 409 -1.34 -15.78 -5.40
CA ALA A 409 -0.54 -15.64 -4.18
C ALA A 409 -0.98 -16.48 -2.96
N THR A 410 -1.89 -17.44 -3.14
CA THR A 410 -2.47 -18.21 -2.03
C THR A 410 -2.28 -19.72 -2.19
N VAL A 411 -2.34 -20.42 -1.05
CA VAL A 411 -2.32 -21.90 -1.02
C VAL A 411 -3.57 -22.49 -1.68
N HIS A 412 -4.75 -21.95 -1.39
CA HIS A 412 -6.00 -22.44 -2.01
C HIS A 412 -6.04 -22.12 -3.50
N GLY A 413 -5.49 -21.00 -3.96
CA GLY A 413 -5.29 -20.72 -5.37
C GLY A 413 -4.40 -21.75 -6.06
N ALA A 414 -3.25 -22.07 -5.47
CA ALA A 414 -2.38 -23.13 -5.96
C ALA A 414 -3.11 -24.48 -6.02
N LEU A 415 -3.86 -24.85 -4.98
CA LEU A 415 -4.66 -26.06 -4.94
C LEU A 415 -5.69 -26.11 -6.08
N LEU A 416 -6.50 -25.06 -6.24
CA LEU A 416 -7.51 -24.96 -7.29
C LEU A 416 -6.90 -25.00 -8.69
N SER A 417 -5.75 -24.35 -8.90
CA SER A 417 -5.02 -24.42 -10.18
C SER A 417 -4.56 -25.84 -10.51
N GLY A 418 -4.18 -26.63 -9.49
CA GLY A 418 -3.83 -28.04 -9.65
C GLY A 418 -5.04 -28.89 -10.05
N LEU A 419 -6.18 -28.69 -9.39
CA LEU A 419 -7.44 -29.36 -9.75
C LEU A 419 -7.89 -29.00 -11.18
N ARG A 420 -7.74 -27.73 -11.57
CA ARG A 420 -8.05 -27.24 -12.93
C ARG A 420 -7.23 -27.97 -13.99
N GLU A 421 -5.90 -28.01 -13.84
CA GLU A 421 -5.07 -28.69 -14.85
C GLU A 421 -5.24 -30.20 -14.82
N ALA A 422 -5.49 -30.81 -13.67
CA ALA A 422 -5.80 -32.24 -13.59
C ALA A 422 -7.04 -32.59 -14.42
N GLY A 423 -8.13 -31.82 -14.29
CA GLY A 423 -9.33 -31.98 -15.10
C GLY A 423 -9.07 -31.76 -16.60
N ARG A 424 -8.38 -30.66 -16.94
CA ARG A 424 -8.04 -30.33 -18.34
C ARG A 424 -7.18 -31.41 -19.02
N ILE A 425 -6.18 -31.94 -18.31
CA ILE A 425 -5.32 -33.01 -18.83
C ILE A 425 -6.16 -34.29 -18.97
N ALA A 426 -6.99 -34.64 -17.99
CA ALA A 426 -7.87 -35.80 -18.08
C ALA A 426 -8.81 -35.70 -19.29
N ASP A 427 -9.50 -34.58 -19.49
CA ASP A 427 -10.39 -34.38 -20.64
C ASP A 427 -9.65 -34.52 -21.97
N GLN A 428 -8.41 -34.05 -22.05
CA GLN A 428 -7.60 -34.08 -23.26
C GLN A 428 -7.09 -35.48 -23.61
N PHE A 429 -6.73 -36.29 -22.62
CA PHE A 429 -6.06 -37.59 -22.82
C PHE A 429 -6.97 -38.80 -22.57
N LEU A 430 -8.05 -38.64 -21.80
CA LEU A 430 -9.03 -39.69 -21.48
C LEU A 430 -10.39 -39.46 -22.17
N GLY A 431 -10.65 -38.24 -22.63
CA GLY A 431 -11.91 -37.84 -23.27
C GLY A 431 -12.99 -37.39 -22.27
N ALA A 432 -13.79 -36.40 -22.66
CA ALA A 432 -14.84 -35.80 -21.83
C ALA A 432 -16.23 -36.39 -22.14
N MET A 433 -16.47 -37.66 -21.78
CA MET A 433 -17.71 -38.38 -22.11
C MET A 433 -18.99 -37.74 -21.53
N TYR A 434 -18.84 -36.93 -20.48
CA TYR A 434 -19.94 -36.18 -19.85
C TYR A 434 -20.46 -35.00 -20.67
N THR A 435 -19.81 -34.67 -21.81
CA THR A 435 -20.25 -33.60 -22.72
C THR A 435 -21.25 -34.06 -23.78
N LEU A 436 -21.49 -35.37 -23.89
CA LEU A 436 -22.49 -35.91 -24.79
C LEU A 436 -23.90 -35.52 -24.29
N PRO A 437 -24.83 -35.12 -25.19
CA PRO A 437 -26.21 -34.85 -24.81
C PRO A 437 -26.82 -36.11 -24.20
N ARG A 438 -27.48 -35.98 -23.03
CA ARG A 438 -28.28 -37.08 -22.48
C ARG A 438 -29.34 -37.45 -23.51
N GLN A 439 -29.33 -38.70 -23.99
CA GLN A 439 -30.43 -39.22 -24.80
C GLN A 439 -31.70 -39.13 -23.94
N ALA A 440 -32.68 -38.36 -24.41
CA ALA A 440 -33.99 -38.20 -23.79
C ALA A 440 -34.86 -39.45 -23.95
#